data_AF-A0AAX2LEJ7-F1
#
_entry.id   AF-A0AAX2LEJ7-F1
#
_cell.length_a   1.000
_cell.length_b   1.000
_cell.length_c   1.000
_cell.angle_alpha   90.00
_cell.angle_beta   90.00
_cell.angle_gamma   90.00
#
_symmetry.space_group_name_H-M   'P 1'
#
loop_
_entity.id
_entity.type
_entity.pdbx_description
1 polymer ?
#
loop_
_entity_poly.entity_id
_entity_poly.type
_entity_poly.pdbx_seq_one_letter_code
_entity_poly.pdbx_strand_id
1 'polypeptide(L)'
;MKSCKSTLRKAAMAAMLAGAITTTGGVKAAESPLSMKDHPVVEDIWKRVKEEPTNIYDDLVWAFGSLSAEEINNLLGGLLSTNAGGHIEQDASDIMNGLLERLNDEPKIGKDRARAVEILLNSFTDSLQNRVAFEESLREKKIQLEKDKARAIQISGELANKLSQAEADRDKAQAEADRLSQAVDSLGRLTNSAKRELTEKLAEIDQLTADKVKAASDLETANANITTLQEELAGAKANVDKLSEEKAAADQALAEANARVSNLEQEVAAANNRVADLEAQLAAKTAELDVVKADKAELEAKVKELQDMLQQKDRSNADLQANIERLKQELADKFKDQAQPRSKTPQASNSAAKQKASKPTAKPAGQLPSTSEATANPFFTAAAVAIMTGAGLVTVMPKRQKN
;
A
#
# COMPACT_ATOMS: atom_id res chain seq x y z
N MET A 1 -31.28 -23.29 -32.16
CA MET A 1 -32.29 -24.00 -33.00
C MET A 1 -31.72 -24.59 -34.32
N LYS A 2 -30.41 -24.81 -34.51
CA LYS A 2 -29.85 -25.37 -35.77
C LYS A 2 -29.49 -26.88 -35.73
N SER A 3 -29.44 -27.51 -34.56
CA SER A 3 -28.98 -28.91 -34.42
C SER A 3 -30.03 -29.97 -34.82
N CYS A 4 -31.25 -29.93 -34.27
CA CYS A 4 -32.25 -31.01 -34.44
C CYS A 4 -32.66 -31.30 -35.90
N LYS A 5 -32.49 -30.35 -36.83
CA LYS A 5 -32.79 -30.55 -38.26
C LYS A 5 -31.79 -31.47 -38.97
N SER A 6 -30.59 -31.67 -38.41
CA SER A 6 -29.57 -32.57 -38.98
C SER A 6 -29.86 -34.04 -38.62
N THR A 7 -30.18 -34.30 -37.35
CA THR A 7 -30.50 -35.64 -36.83
C THR A 7 -31.73 -36.24 -37.50
N LEU A 8 -32.78 -35.43 -37.70
CA LEU A 8 -34.02 -35.88 -38.38
C LEU A 8 -33.77 -36.29 -39.84
N ARG A 9 -32.87 -35.60 -40.55
CA ARG A 9 -32.51 -35.93 -41.95
C ARG A 9 -31.69 -37.22 -42.05
N LYS A 10 -30.79 -37.47 -41.09
CA LYS A 10 -30.03 -38.73 -41.03
C LYS A 10 -30.93 -39.94 -40.73
N ALA A 11 -31.91 -39.79 -39.82
CA ALA A 11 -32.89 -40.83 -39.54
C ALA A 11 -33.77 -41.16 -40.76
N ALA A 12 -34.23 -40.14 -41.50
CA ALA A 12 -35.02 -40.33 -42.72
C ALA A 12 -34.22 -41.01 -43.85
N MET A 13 -32.94 -40.68 -44.04
CA MET A 13 -32.07 -41.36 -45.01
C MET A 13 -31.78 -42.83 -44.64
N ALA A 14 -31.61 -43.13 -43.35
CA ALA A 14 -31.42 -44.51 -42.89
C ALA A 14 -32.67 -45.37 -43.14
N ALA A 15 -33.87 -44.83 -42.90
CA ALA A 15 -35.13 -45.52 -43.19
C ALA A 15 -35.34 -45.77 -44.69
N MET A 16 -34.96 -44.82 -45.57
CA MET A 16 -35.02 -45.01 -47.02
C MET A 16 -34.04 -46.08 -47.54
N LEU A 17 -32.84 -46.22 -46.94
CA LEU A 17 -31.92 -47.30 -47.32
C LEU A 17 -32.40 -48.69 -46.85
N ALA A 18 -33.09 -48.77 -45.71
CA ALA A 18 -33.62 -50.04 -45.19
C ALA A 18 -34.82 -50.58 -45.98
N GLY A 19 -35.56 -49.71 -46.71
CA GLY A 19 -36.75 -50.08 -47.48
C GLY A 19 -36.49 -50.63 -48.90
N ALA A 20 -35.22 -50.78 -49.31
CA ALA A 20 -34.86 -50.98 -50.73
C ALA A 20 -34.37 -52.39 -51.11
N ILE A 21 -34.38 -53.37 -50.19
CA ILE A 21 -33.88 -54.74 -50.47
C ILE A 21 -34.88 -55.82 -50.00
N THR A 22 -35.92 -56.05 -50.81
CA THR A 22 -36.67 -57.33 -50.91
C THR A 22 -37.31 -57.46 -52.30
N THR A 23 -36.49 -57.47 -53.34
CA THR A 23 -36.93 -57.87 -54.68
C THR A 23 -36.68 -59.37 -54.94
N THR A 24 -37.39 -59.90 -55.94
CA THR A 24 -37.21 -61.23 -56.56
C THR A 24 -37.47 -62.45 -55.68
N GLY A 25 -38.75 -62.77 -55.52
CA GLY A 25 -39.27 -64.10 -55.13
C GLY A 25 -40.45 -64.54 -56.00
N GLY A 26 -40.47 -64.12 -57.28
CA GLY A 26 -41.55 -64.42 -58.21
C GLY A 26 -41.55 -65.89 -58.60
N VAL A 27 -42.36 -66.70 -57.93
CA VAL A 27 -42.70 -68.05 -58.40
C VAL A 27 -43.51 -67.89 -59.68
N LYS A 28 -42.82 -67.97 -60.81
CA LYS A 28 -43.46 -68.10 -62.12
C LYS A 28 -44.22 -69.42 -62.10
N ALA A 29 -45.55 -69.34 -62.06
CA ALA A 29 -46.38 -70.53 -62.21
C ALA A 29 -45.97 -71.23 -63.51
N ALA A 30 -45.46 -72.46 -63.40
CA ALA A 30 -45.33 -73.32 -64.55
C ALA A 30 -46.74 -73.55 -65.09
N GLU A 31 -46.90 -73.38 -66.40
CA GLU A 31 -48.17 -73.59 -67.09
C GLU A 31 -48.65 -75.02 -66.77
N SER A 32 -49.88 -75.13 -66.26
CA SER A 32 -50.49 -76.42 -65.98
C SER A 32 -50.46 -77.27 -67.26
N PRO A 33 -49.93 -78.51 -67.24
CA PRO A 33 -50.13 -79.40 -68.36
C PRO A 33 -51.63 -79.57 -68.59
N LEU A 34 -52.02 -79.63 -69.87
CA LEU A 34 -53.40 -79.50 -70.33
C LEU A 34 -54.39 -80.36 -69.54
N SER A 35 -55.57 -79.80 -69.28
CA SER A 35 -56.71 -80.52 -68.72
C SER A 35 -57.02 -81.76 -69.56
N MET A 36 -56.73 -82.94 -69.00
CA MET A 36 -56.85 -84.24 -69.67
C MET A 36 -58.30 -84.59 -70.07
N LYS A 37 -59.29 -83.81 -69.60
CA LYS A 37 -60.71 -83.96 -69.96
C LYS A 37 -61.03 -83.49 -71.37
N ASP A 38 -60.27 -82.56 -71.92
CA ASP A 38 -60.67 -81.80 -73.11
C ASP A 38 -59.94 -82.24 -74.40
N HIS A 39 -59.24 -83.39 -74.36
CA HIS A 39 -58.59 -83.96 -75.54
C HIS A 39 -59.58 -84.87 -76.30
N PRO A 40 -59.92 -84.58 -77.58
CA PRO A 40 -61.05 -85.22 -78.26
C PRO A 40 -60.91 -86.73 -78.40
N VAL A 41 -59.68 -87.25 -78.51
CA VAL A 41 -59.41 -88.70 -78.56
C VAL A 41 -59.66 -89.38 -77.21
N VAL A 42 -59.41 -88.71 -76.09
CA VAL A 42 -59.55 -89.30 -74.74
C VAL A 42 -61.02 -89.39 -74.34
N GLU A 43 -61.82 -88.38 -74.68
CA GLU A 43 -63.26 -88.37 -74.41
C GLU A 43 -64.01 -89.43 -75.23
N ASP A 44 -63.65 -89.61 -76.51
CA ASP A 44 -64.26 -90.65 -77.37
C ASP A 44 -63.92 -92.08 -76.92
N ILE A 45 -62.68 -92.32 -76.45
CA ILE A 45 -62.27 -93.60 -75.85
C ILE A 45 -63.05 -93.86 -74.55
N TRP A 46 -63.12 -92.87 -73.64
CA TRP A 46 -63.86 -93.01 -72.38
C TRP A 46 -65.35 -93.25 -72.58
N LYS A 47 -65.93 -92.75 -73.67
CA LYS A 47 -67.33 -92.97 -74.01
C LYS A 47 -67.56 -94.39 -74.55
N ARG A 48 -66.76 -94.85 -75.52
CA ARG A 48 -66.90 -96.20 -76.10
C ARG A 48 -66.66 -97.33 -75.09
N VAL A 49 -65.63 -97.20 -74.25
CA VAL A 49 -65.33 -98.15 -73.16
C VAL A 49 -66.50 -98.31 -72.17
N LYS A 50 -67.38 -97.30 -72.07
CA LYS A 50 -68.51 -97.28 -71.14
C LYS A 50 -69.84 -97.75 -71.73
N GLU A 51 -69.99 -97.70 -73.06
CA GLU A 51 -71.26 -97.95 -73.75
C GLU A 51 -71.32 -99.31 -74.49
N GLU A 52 -70.19 -99.84 -75.02
CA GLU A 52 -70.16 -101.19 -75.65
C GLU A 52 -68.90 -102.01 -75.26
N PRO A 53 -69.00 -103.02 -74.37
CA PRO A 53 -67.83 -103.71 -73.82
C PRO A 53 -67.26 -104.85 -74.69
N THR A 54 -67.90 -105.20 -75.82
CA THR A 54 -67.61 -106.45 -76.54
C THR A 54 -66.47 -106.42 -77.55
N ASN A 55 -65.93 -105.26 -77.95
CA ASN A 55 -64.72 -105.22 -78.78
C ASN A 55 -63.73 -104.08 -78.43
N ILE A 56 -63.55 -103.84 -77.13
CA ILE A 56 -62.58 -102.86 -76.59
C ILE A 56 -61.15 -103.07 -77.11
N TYR A 57 -60.77 -104.30 -77.50
CA TYR A 57 -59.41 -104.60 -77.97
C TYR A 57 -59.06 -103.96 -79.31
N ASP A 58 -59.93 -104.06 -80.31
CA ASP A 58 -59.65 -103.47 -81.63
C ASP A 58 -59.69 -101.93 -81.56
N ASP A 59 -60.61 -101.36 -80.77
CA ASP A 59 -60.69 -99.90 -80.55
C ASP A 59 -59.48 -99.35 -79.80
N LEU A 60 -58.97 -100.05 -78.77
CA LEU A 60 -57.74 -99.64 -78.08
C LEU A 60 -56.49 -99.83 -78.95
N VAL A 61 -56.41 -100.91 -79.74
CA VAL A 61 -55.29 -101.11 -80.68
C VAL A 61 -55.30 -100.06 -81.79
N TRP A 62 -56.48 -99.65 -82.27
CA TRP A 62 -56.64 -98.56 -83.22
C TRP A 62 -56.29 -97.19 -82.60
N ALA A 63 -56.72 -96.93 -81.36
CA ALA A 63 -56.38 -95.71 -80.63
C ALA A 63 -54.87 -95.60 -80.32
N PHE A 64 -54.27 -96.60 -79.69
CA PHE A 64 -52.82 -96.62 -79.43
C PHE A 64 -51.97 -96.76 -80.70
N GLY A 65 -52.53 -97.32 -81.79
CA GLY A 65 -51.90 -97.37 -83.11
C GLY A 65 -51.98 -96.06 -83.90
N SER A 66 -52.85 -95.12 -83.50
CA SER A 66 -53.00 -93.79 -84.12
C SER A 66 -52.37 -92.66 -83.29
N LEU A 67 -52.12 -92.89 -82.00
CA LEU A 67 -51.35 -92.00 -81.14
C LEU A 67 -49.84 -92.13 -81.42
N SER A 68 -49.13 -91.00 -81.44
CA SER A 68 -47.67 -90.97 -81.49
C SER A 68 -47.05 -91.41 -80.14
N ALA A 69 -45.78 -91.84 -80.16
CA ALA A 69 -45.06 -92.19 -78.95
C ALA A 69 -45.00 -91.03 -77.91
N GLU A 70 -45.03 -89.77 -78.38
CA GLU A 70 -45.04 -88.59 -77.53
C GLU A 70 -46.42 -88.37 -76.86
N GLU A 71 -47.52 -88.62 -77.58
CA GLU A 71 -48.87 -88.58 -77.01
C GLU A 71 -49.12 -89.74 -76.04
N ILE A 72 -48.62 -90.95 -76.35
CA ILE A 72 -48.67 -92.11 -75.45
C ILE A 72 -47.84 -91.84 -74.17
N ASN A 73 -46.65 -91.24 -74.30
CA ASN A 73 -45.83 -90.83 -73.16
C ASN A 73 -46.49 -89.72 -72.33
N ASN A 74 -47.22 -88.79 -72.95
CA ASN A 74 -48.00 -87.78 -72.22
C ASN A 74 -49.23 -88.40 -71.52
N LEU A 75 -49.90 -89.38 -72.14
CA LEU A 75 -51.04 -90.08 -71.56
C LEU A 75 -50.62 -90.91 -70.33
N LEU A 76 -49.55 -91.69 -70.44
CA LEU A 76 -49.00 -92.50 -69.36
C LEU A 76 -48.27 -91.64 -68.31
N GLY A 77 -47.62 -90.56 -68.74
CA GLY A 77 -47.04 -89.54 -67.86
C GLY A 77 -48.11 -88.86 -67.00
N GLY A 78 -49.26 -88.53 -67.57
CA GLY A 78 -50.42 -88.03 -66.82
C GLY A 78 -50.94 -89.03 -65.78
N LEU A 79 -50.92 -90.33 -66.09
CA LEU A 79 -51.35 -91.40 -65.18
C LEU A 79 -50.36 -91.62 -64.01
N LEU A 80 -49.06 -91.44 -64.24
CA LEU A 80 -47.98 -91.76 -63.28
C LEU A 80 -47.38 -90.54 -62.56
N SER A 81 -47.67 -89.32 -63.01
CA SER A 81 -47.11 -88.07 -62.49
C SER A 81 -48.03 -87.31 -61.52
N THR A 82 -49.20 -87.84 -61.16
CA THR A 82 -50.12 -87.15 -60.24
C THR A 82 -49.64 -87.21 -58.80
N ASN A 83 -48.94 -86.14 -58.40
CA ASN A 83 -48.65 -85.78 -57.02
C ASN A 83 -49.96 -85.36 -56.30
N ALA A 84 -50.85 -86.33 -56.07
CA ALA A 84 -52.10 -86.17 -55.32
C ALA A 84 -52.31 -87.42 -54.46
N GLY A 85 -52.22 -87.26 -53.13
CA GLY A 85 -52.35 -88.38 -52.20
C GLY A 85 -53.78 -88.94 -52.15
N GLY A 86 -53.89 -90.27 -52.20
CA GLY A 86 -55.13 -91.01 -51.96
C GLY A 86 -55.83 -91.52 -53.23
N HIS A 87 -56.06 -92.84 -53.23
CA HIS A 87 -57.04 -93.59 -54.05
C HIS A 87 -56.67 -94.06 -55.48
N ILE A 88 -55.62 -93.57 -56.15
CA ILE A 88 -55.31 -94.03 -57.52
C ILE A 88 -54.31 -95.21 -57.57
N GLU A 89 -53.54 -95.46 -56.50
CA GLU A 89 -52.55 -96.56 -56.46
C GLU A 89 -53.20 -97.95 -56.56
N GLN A 90 -54.47 -98.06 -56.16
CA GLN A 90 -55.29 -99.27 -56.32
C GLN A 90 -55.81 -99.40 -57.76
N ASP A 91 -56.44 -98.36 -58.32
CA ASP A 91 -56.92 -98.35 -59.71
C ASP A 91 -55.80 -98.58 -60.73
N ALA A 92 -54.61 -97.99 -60.53
CA ALA A 92 -53.45 -98.19 -61.39
C ALA A 92 -52.89 -99.63 -61.29
N SER A 93 -52.94 -100.23 -60.09
CA SER A 93 -52.57 -101.63 -59.89
C SER A 93 -53.59 -102.58 -60.52
N ASP A 94 -54.89 -102.29 -60.42
CA ASP A 94 -55.95 -103.11 -61.00
C ASP A 94 -55.96 -103.02 -62.55
N ILE A 95 -55.64 -101.85 -63.12
CA ILE A 95 -55.42 -101.68 -64.57
C ILE A 95 -54.16 -102.44 -65.04
N MET A 96 -53.05 -102.36 -64.29
CA MET A 96 -51.82 -103.12 -64.58
C MET A 96 -52.03 -104.63 -64.47
N ASN A 97 -52.73 -105.09 -63.43
CA ASN A 97 -53.08 -106.50 -63.26
C ASN A 97 -54.02 -106.96 -64.37
N GLY A 98 -55.05 -106.18 -64.73
CA GLY A 98 -55.93 -106.50 -65.86
C GLY A 98 -55.23 -106.54 -67.22
N LEU A 99 -54.15 -105.79 -67.41
CA LEU A 99 -53.27 -105.87 -68.58
C LEU A 99 -52.35 -107.10 -68.53
N LEU A 100 -51.73 -107.39 -67.39
CA LEU A 100 -50.83 -108.53 -67.20
C LEU A 100 -51.57 -109.87 -67.29
N GLU A 101 -52.75 -109.97 -66.69
CA GLU A 101 -53.58 -111.17 -66.65
C GLU A 101 -54.10 -111.53 -68.06
N ARG A 102 -54.48 -110.52 -68.86
CA ARG A 102 -54.88 -110.69 -70.27
C ARG A 102 -53.73 -110.86 -71.27
N LEU A 103 -52.48 -110.64 -70.85
CA LEU A 103 -51.29 -111.01 -71.65
C LEU A 103 -50.95 -112.50 -71.52
N ASN A 104 -51.57 -113.22 -70.58
CA ASN A 104 -51.25 -114.61 -70.26
C ASN A 104 -52.19 -115.63 -70.95
N ASP A 105 -53.31 -115.19 -71.53
CA ASP A 105 -54.29 -116.05 -72.21
C ASP A 105 -54.13 -116.09 -73.75
N GLU A 106 -54.00 -117.32 -74.26
CA GLU A 106 -53.90 -117.80 -75.66
C GLU A 106 -52.61 -117.60 -76.50
N PRO A 107 -52.16 -118.64 -77.25
CA PRO A 107 -50.80 -118.71 -77.81
C PRO A 107 -50.69 -118.30 -79.30
N LYS A 108 -51.06 -117.06 -79.66
CA LYS A 108 -50.81 -116.50 -81.01
C LYS A 108 -50.28 -115.07 -80.97
N ILE A 109 -48.97 -114.94 -80.77
CA ILE A 109 -48.26 -113.66 -80.75
C ILE A 109 -48.17 -113.08 -82.18
N GLY A 110 -49.07 -112.15 -82.52
CA GLY A 110 -48.89 -111.24 -83.64
C GLY A 110 -47.81 -110.19 -83.32
N LYS A 111 -46.98 -109.81 -84.31
CA LYS A 111 -45.87 -108.85 -84.13
C LYS A 111 -46.32 -107.53 -83.50
N ASP A 112 -47.51 -107.06 -83.82
CA ASP A 112 -48.02 -105.75 -83.39
C ASP A 112 -48.39 -105.74 -81.90
N ARG A 113 -48.86 -106.87 -81.33
CA ARG A 113 -49.10 -106.99 -79.87
C ARG A 113 -47.80 -106.98 -79.08
N ALA A 114 -46.79 -107.73 -79.54
CA ALA A 114 -45.46 -107.72 -78.91
C ALA A 114 -44.85 -106.31 -78.91
N ARG A 115 -44.99 -105.59 -80.04
CA ARG A 115 -44.51 -104.21 -80.21
C ARG A 115 -45.25 -103.21 -79.32
N ALA A 116 -46.56 -103.35 -79.14
CA ALA A 116 -47.33 -102.50 -78.22
C ALA A 116 -46.89 -102.70 -76.76
N VAL A 117 -46.66 -103.94 -76.34
CA VAL A 117 -46.13 -104.25 -74.99
C VAL A 117 -44.71 -103.73 -74.80
N GLU A 118 -43.85 -103.85 -75.82
CA GLU A 118 -42.48 -103.32 -75.80
C GLU A 118 -42.48 -101.78 -75.69
N ILE A 119 -43.32 -101.08 -76.44
CA ILE A 119 -43.49 -99.61 -76.33
C ILE A 119 -43.96 -99.22 -74.92
N LEU A 120 -44.92 -99.95 -74.34
CA LEU A 120 -45.45 -99.66 -73.00
C LEU A 120 -44.42 -99.95 -71.89
N LEU A 121 -43.64 -101.03 -72.00
CA LEU A 121 -42.56 -101.32 -71.06
C LEU A 121 -41.42 -100.30 -71.17
N ASN A 122 -41.10 -99.84 -72.39
CA ASN A 122 -40.10 -98.79 -72.60
C ASN A 122 -40.57 -97.44 -72.02
N SER A 123 -41.81 -97.02 -72.27
CA SER A 123 -42.35 -95.77 -71.69
C SER A 123 -42.45 -95.81 -70.15
N PHE A 124 -42.79 -96.97 -69.58
CA PHE A 124 -42.75 -97.16 -68.13
C PHE A 124 -41.31 -97.12 -67.58
N THR A 125 -40.35 -97.70 -68.30
CA THR A 125 -38.92 -97.64 -67.96
C THR A 125 -38.39 -96.22 -68.01
N ASP A 126 -38.72 -95.45 -69.05
CA ASP A 126 -38.37 -94.03 -69.19
C ASP A 126 -38.98 -93.18 -68.07
N SER A 127 -40.26 -93.43 -67.72
CA SER A 127 -40.94 -92.77 -66.61
C SER A 127 -40.26 -93.05 -65.26
N LEU A 128 -39.89 -94.30 -64.99
CA LEU A 128 -39.14 -94.68 -63.80
C LEU A 128 -37.73 -94.07 -63.76
N GLN A 129 -36.99 -94.07 -64.88
CA GLN A 129 -35.68 -93.43 -64.97
C GLN A 129 -35.75 -91.92 -64.70
N ASN A 130 -36.73 -91.24 -65.29
CA ASN A 130 -36.99 -89.82 -65.03
C ASN A 130 -37.32 -89.56 -63.55
N ARG A 131 -38.12 -90.42 -62.90
CA ARG A 131 -38.45 -90.27 -61.47
C ARG A 131 -37.25 -90.52 -60.55
N VAL A 132 -36.40 -91.49 -60.88
CA VAL A 132 -35.13 -91.74 -60.16
C VAL A 132 -34.19 -90.54 -60.27
N ALA A 133 -33.96 -90.02 -61.49
CA ALA A 133 -33.11 -88.85 -61.71
C ALA A 133 -33.67 -87.59 -61.01
N PHE A 134 -34.99 -87.43 -60.96
CA PHE A 134 -35.64 -86.34 -60.21
C PHE A 134 -35.47 -86.49 -58.69
N GLU A 135 -35.62 -87.70 -58.14
CA GLU A 135 -35.34 -87.98 -56.73
C GLU A 135 -33.87 -87.73 -56.37
N GLU A 136 -32.93 -88.08 -57.23
CA GLU A 136 -31.51 -87.78 -57.04
C GLU A 136 -31.28 -86.25 -56.99
N SER A 137 -31.86 -85.48 -57.92
CA SER A 137 -31.80 -84.02 -57.89
C SER A 137 -32.42 -83.43 -56.61
N LEU A 138 -33.50 -84.01 -56.08
CA LEU A 138 -34.08 -83.60 -54.80
C LEU A 138 -33.17 -83.94 -53.60
N ARG A 139 -32.51 -85.10 -53.60
CA ARG A 139 -31.52 -85.48 -52.57
C ARG A 139 -30.33 -84.53 -52.58
N GLU A 140 -29.79 -84.19 -53.74
CA GLU A 140 -28.72 -83.19 -53.89
C GLU A 140 -29.14 -81.81 -53.37
N LYS A 141 -30.31 -81.32 -53.80
CA LYS A 141 -30.86 -80.03 -53.32
C LYS A 141 -31.05 -80.03 -51.80
N LYS A 142 -31.52 -81.13 -51.20
CA LYS A 142 -31.66 -81.27 -49.74
C LYS A 142 -30.30 -81.22 -49.03
N ILE A 143 -29.28 -81.91 -49.54
CA ILE A 143 -27.92 -81.86 -49.01
C ILE A 143 -27.35 -80.43 -49.10
N GLN A 144 -27.58 -79.74 -50.22
CA GLN A 144 -27.12 -78.37 -50.40
C GLN A 144 -27.84 -77.39 -49.46
N LEU A 145 -29.16 -77.54 -49.28
CA LEU A 145 -29.94 -76.75 -48.32
C LEU A 145 -29.42 -76.91 -46.88
N GLU A 146 -29.12 -78.12 -46.43
CA GLU A 146 -28.56 -78.34 -45.08
C GLU A 146 -27.13 -77.77 -44.94
N LYS A 147 -26.29 -77.83 -45.99
CA LYS A 147 -24.99 -77.13 -46.01
C LYS A 147 -25.14 -75.62 -45.89
N ASP A 148 -26.06 -75.01 -46.62
CA ASP A 148 -26.26 -73.56 -46.61
C ASP A 148 -26.94 -73.08 -45.33
N LYS A 149 -27.83 -73.89 -44.74
CA LYS A 149 -28.36 -73.69 -43.38
C LYS A 149 -27.26 -73.75 -42.32
N ALA A 150 -26.36 -74.73 -42.39
CA ALA A 150 -25.21 -74.81 -41.46
C ALA A 150 -24.28 -73.58 -41.60
N ARG A 151 -23.98 -73.14 -42.83
CA ARG A 151 -23.23 -71.90 -43.10
C ARG A 151 -23.95 -70.67 -42.55
N ALA A 152 -25.27 -70.55 -42.73
CA ALA A 152 -26.05 -69.44 -42.22
C ALA A 152 -26.03 -69.39 -40.68
N ILE A 153 -26.10 -70.54 -40.00
CA ILE A 153 -25.97 -70.64 -38.54
C ILE A 153 -24.57 -70.20 -38.09
N GLN A 154 -23.50 -70.65 -38.76
CA GLN A 154 -22.13 -70.23 -38.46
C GLN A 154 -21.96 -68.71 -38.62
N ILE A 155 -22.36 -68.15 -39.77
CA ILE A 155 -22.27 -66.72 -40.06
C ILE A 155 -23.09 -65.92 -39.04
N SER A 156 -24.27 -66.38 -38.67
CA SER A 156 -25.10 -65.76 -37.62
C SER A 156 -24.38 -65.72 -36.26
N GLY A 157 -23.74 -66.82 -35.86
CA GLY A 157 -22.93 -66.88 -34.64
C GLY A 157 -21.70 -65.96 -34.68
N GLU A 158 -20.99 -65.90 -35.79
CA GLU A 158 -19.86 -64.98 -35.98
C GLU A 158 -20.30 -63.51 -35.94
N LEU A 159 -21.46 -63.17 -36.53
CA LEU A 159 -22.03 -61.83 -36.50
C LEU A 159 -22.50 -61.45 -35.10
N ALA A 160 -23.13 -62.37 -34.36
CA ALA A 160 -23.52 -62.15 -32.96
C ALA A 160 -22.32 -61.87 -32.06
N ASN A 161 -21.23 -62.64 -32.20
CA ASN A 161 -19.99 -62.41 -31.46
C ASN A 161 -19.33 -61.07 -31.83
N LYS A 162 -19.28 -60.71 -33.12
CA LYS A 162 -18.76 -59.41 -33.58
C LYS A 162 -19.61 -58.24 -33.08
N LEU A 163 -20.94 -58.39 -33.04
CA LEU A 163 -21.86 -57.39 -32.51
C LEU A 163 -21.63 -57.17 -31.00
N SER A 164 -21.58 -58.25 -30.22
CA SER A 164 -21.33 -58.17 -28.77
C SER A 164 -19.98 -57.53 -28.44
N GLN A 165 -18.93 -57.84 -29.21
CA GLN A 165 -17.63 -57.16 -29.06
C GLN A 165 -17.72 -55.66 -29.39
N ALA A 166 -18.40 -55.30 -30.48
CA ALA A 166 -18.59 -53.90 -30.87
C ALA A 166 -19.44 -53.10 -29.85
N GLU A 167 -20.42 -53.72 -29.22
CA GLU A 167 -21.19 -53.14 -28.12
C GLU A 167 -20.32 -52.92 -26.88
N ALA A 168 -19.50 -53.90 -26.49
CA ALA A 168 -18.58 -53.77 -25.37
C ALA A 168 -17.53 -52.67 -25.60
N ASP A 169 -17.01 -52.52 -26.82
CA ASP A 169 -16.04 -51.47 -27.15
C ASP A 169 -16.69 -50.08 -27.30
N ARG A 170 -17.94 -50.00 -27.78
CA ARG A 170 -18.76 -48.77 -27.72
C ARG A 170 -18.94 -48.31 -26.27
N ASP A 171 -19.27 -49.21 -25.36
CA ASP A 171 -19.57 -48.86 -23.97
C ASP A 171 -18.30 -48.44 -23.21
N LYS A 172 -17.14 -49.03 -23.51
CA LYS A 172 -15.83 -48.53 -23.06
C LYS A 172 -15.55 -47.11 -23.58
N ALA A 173 -15.74 -46.89 -24.88
CA ALA A 173 -15.51 -45.58 -25.50
C ALA A 173 -16.45 -44.50 -24.96
N GLN A 174 -17.70 -44.84 -24.65
CA GLN A 174 -18.64 -43.93 -23.99
C GLN A 174 -18.19 -43.61 -22.56
N ALA A 175 -17.81 -44.61 -21.77
CA ALA A 175 -17.29 -44.39 -20.41
C ALA A 175 -15.99 -43.56 -20.39
N GLU A 176 -15.15 -43.67 -21.42
CA GLU A 176 -13.97 -42.82 -21.59
C GLU A 176 -14.35 -41.39 -22.01
N ALA A 177 -15.30 -41.21 -22.94
CA ALA A 177 -15.82 -39.90 -23.32
C ALA A 177 -16.44 -39.16 -22.12
N ASP A 178 -17.19 -39.84 -21.27
CA ASP A 178 -17.80 -39.27 -20.06
C ASP A 178 -16.72 -38.84 -19.05
N ARG A 179 -15.67 -39.65 -18.86
CA ARG A 179 -14.50 -39.29 -18.01
C ARG A 179 -13.75 -38.10 -18.56
N LEU A 180 -13.50 -38.05 -19.86
CA LEU A 180 -12.83 -36.93 -20.51
C LEU A 180 -13.66 -35.65 -20.40
N SER A 181 -15.00 -35.72 -20.52
CA SER A 181 -15.89 -34.59 -20.29
C SER A 181 -15.77 -34.06 -18.85
N GLN A 182 -15.78 -34.94 -17.84
CA GLN A 182 -15.59 -34.55 -16.44
C GLN A 182 -14.20 -33.92 -16.17
N ALA A 183 -13.16 -34.44 -16.82
CA ALA A 183 -11.82 -33.89 -16.73
C ALA A 183 -11.72 -32.49 -17.35
N VAL A 184 -12.35 -32.28 -18.52
CA VAL A 184 -12.45 -30.96 -19.17
C VAL A 184 -13.22 -29.96 -18.30
N ASP A 185 -14.34 -30.37 -17.69
CA ASP A 185 -15.10 -29.51 -16.76
C ASP A 185 -14.27 -29.13 -15.53
N SER A 186 -13.50 -30.08 -14.98
CA SER A 186 -12.58 -29.84 -13.86
C SER A 186 -11.46 -28.85 -14.22
N LEU A 187 -10.81 -29.04 -15.38
CA LEU A 187 -9.82 -28.11 -15.90
C LEU A 187 -10.41 -26.72 -16.18
N GLY A 188 -11.65 -26.66 -16.67
CA GLY A 188 -12.38 -25.41 -16.85
C GLY A 188 -12.63 -24.67 -15.53
N ARG A 189 -12.95 -25.38 -14.45
CA ARG A 189 -13.07 -24.79 -13.10
C ARG A 189 -11.72 -24.29 -12.58
N LEU A 190 -10.66 -25.10 -12.69
CA LEU A 190 -9.31 -24.72 -12.27
C LEU A 190 -8.79 -23.49 -13.03
N THR A 191 -8.97 -23.45 -14.36
CA THR A 191 -8.59 -22.31 -15.20
C THR A 191 -9.34 -21.04 -14.80
N ASN A 192 -10.63 -21.15 -14.50
CA ASN A 192 -11.42 -20.01 -14.01
C ASN A 192 -11.00 -19.57 -12.60
N SER A 193 -10.57 -20.49 -11.74
CA SER A 193 -10.03 -20.18 -10.41
C SER A 193 -8.71 -19.41 -10.53
N ALA A 194 -7.75 -19.96 -11.27
CA ALA A 194 -6.44 -19.34 -11.50
C ALA A 194 -6.58 -17.97 -12.19
N LYS A 195 -7.55 -17.80 -13.09
CA LYS A 195 -7.83 -16.50 -13.72
C LYS A 195 -8.34 -15.47 -12.70
N ARG A 196 -9.18 -15.86 -11.73
CA ARG A 196 -9.64 -14.95 -10.67
C ARG A 196 -8.51 -14.55 -9.74
N GLU A 197 -7.71 -15.52 -9.31
CA GLU A 197 -6.54 -15.29 -8.46
C GLU A 197 -5.52 -14.37 -9.14
N LEU A 198 -5.28 -14.54 -10.45
CA LEU A 198 -4.42 -13.65 -11.22
C LEU A 198 -4.98 -12.21 -11.29
N THR A 199 -6.30 -12.04 -11.49
CA THR A 199 -6.93 -10.70 -11.45
C THR A 199 -6.80 -10.06 -10.07
N GLU A 200 -6.97 -10.82 -8.99
CA GLU A 200 -6.81 -10.34 -7.61
C GLU A 200 -5.37 -9.91 -7.33
N LYS A 201 -4.39 -10.73 -7.74
CA LYS A 201 -2.96 -10.42 -7.59
C LYS A 201 -2.52 -9.22 -8.43
N LEU A 202 -3.10 -9.00 -9.62
CA LEU A 202 -2.86 -7.79 -10.40
C LEU A 202 -3.41 -6.54 -9.68
N ALA A 203 -4.62 -6.60 -9.13
CA ALA A 203 -5.18 -5.50 -8.35
C ALA A 203 -4.38 -5.19 -7.07
N GLU A 204 -3.85 -6.22 -6.40
CA GLU A 204 -2.93 -6.07 -5.25
C GLU A 204 -1.61 -5.39 -5.66
N ILE A 205 -1.04 -5.75 -6.82
CA ILE A 205 0.17 -5.12 -7.38
C ILE A 205 -0.09 -3.65 -7.73
N ASP A 206 -1.23 -3.32 -8.34
CA ASP A 206 -1.61 -1.95 -8.67
C ASP A 206 -1.76 -1.09 -7.39
N GLN A 207 -2.40 -1.63 -6.35
CA GLN A 207 -2.55 -0.96 -5.05
C GLN A 207 -1.20 -0.75 -4.36
N LEU A 208 -0.36 -1.78 -4.26
CA LEU A 208 0.99 -1.67 -3.70
C LEU A 208 1.89 -0.69 -4.48
N THR A 209 1.68 -0.57 -5.78
CA THR A 209 2.37 0.40 -6.63
C THR A 209 1.93 1.82 -6.31
N ALA A 210 0.62 2.06 -6.15
CA ALA A 210 0.09 3.36 -5.73
C ALA A 210 0.58 3.76 -4.32
N ASP A 211 0.54 2.83 -3.36
CA ASP A 211 1.02 3.06 -1.99
C ASP A 211 2.52 3.36 -1.95
N LYS A 212 3.33 2.69 -2.79
CA LYS A 212 4.76 2.97 -2.95
C LYS A 212 5.02 4.37 -3.50
N VAL A 213 4.26 4.82 -4.50
CA VAL A 213 4.37 6.18 -5.07
C VAL A 213 4.02 7.22 -4.02
N LYS A 214 2.94 7.00 -3.25
CA LYS A 214 2.56 7.87 -2.14
C LYS A 214 3.64 7.95 -1.07
N ALA A 215 4.16 6.81 -0.62
CA ALA A 215 5.22 6.76 0.39
C ALA A 215 6.51 7.48 -0.07
N ALA A 216 6.83 7.45 -1.37
CA ALA A 216 7.95 8.23 -1.92
C ALA A 216 7.69 9.74 -1.86
N SER A 217 6.49 10.20 -2.20
CA SER A 217 6.08 11.61 -2.11
C SER A 217 6.05 12.12 -0.66
N ASP A 218 5.57 11.29 0.28
CA ASP A 218 5.55 11.61 1.71
C ASP A 218 6.99 11.73 2.27
N LEU A 219 7.91 10.87 1.81
CA LEU A 219 9.33 10.90 2.17
C LEU A 219 10.07 12.11 1.58
N GLU A 220 9.79 12.49 0.33
CA GLU A 220 10.33 13.71 -0.28
C GLU A 220 9.88 14.96 0.49
N THR A 221 8.59 15.03 0.84
CA THR A 221 8.02 16.11 1.67
C THR A 221 8.66 16.17 3.06
N ALA A 222 8.86 15.01 3.69
CA ALA A 222 9.53 14.93 5.00
C ALA A 222 11.00 15.41 4.93
N ASN A 223 11.74 15.06 3.88
CA ASN A 223 13.12 15.50 3.68
C ASN A 223 13.21 17.01 3.41
N ALA A 224 12.27 17.58 2.66
CA ALA A 224 12.17 19.03 2.48
C ALA A 224 11.95 19.74 3.83
N ASN A 225 10.99 19.27 4.63
CA ASN A 225 10.72 19.82 5.96
C ASN A 225 11.93 19.70 6.91
N ILE A 226 12.66 18.57 6.88
CA ILE A 226 13.90 18.39 7.66
C ILE A 226 14.96 19.41 7.25
N THR A 227 15.09 19.69 5.95
CA THR A 227 16.03 20.70 5.43
C THR A 227 15.68 22.10 5.95
N THR A 228 14.41 22.52 5.82
CA THR A 228 13.93 23.80 6.36
C THR A 228 14.19 23.92 7.87
N LEU A 229 13.86 22.89 8.66
CA LEU A 229 14.09 22.88 10.10
C LEU A 229 15.58 22.94 10.48
N GLN A 230 16.48 22.41 9.64
CA GLN A 230 17.93 22.53 9.83
C GLN A 230 18.42 23.96 9.56
N GLU A 231 17.89 24.64 8.54
CA GLU A 231 18.17 26.04 8.25
C GLU A 231 17.63 26.97 9.36
N GLU A 232 16.40 26.76 9.81
CA GLU A 232 15.81 27.47 10.95
C GLU A 232 16.62 27.29 12.24
N LEU A 233 17.05 26.05 12.53
CA LEU A 233 17.90 25.75 13.69
C LEU A 233 19.27 26.44 13.60
N ALA A 234 19.87 26.50 12.41
CA ALA A 234 21.12 27.22 12.18
C ALA A 234 20.97 28.72 12.39
N GLY A 235 19.90 29.33 11.86
CA GLY A 235 19.56 30.73 12.06
C GLY A 235 19.26 31.07 13.53
N ALA A 236 18.47 30.24 14.21
CA ALA A 236 18.19 30.38 15.63
C ALA A 236 19.47 30.32 16.48
N LYS A 237 20.40 29.41 16.15
CA LYS A 237 21.69 29.33 16.82
C LYS A 237 22.54 30.59 16.59
N ALA A 238 22.64 31.08 15.36
CA ALA A 238 23.37 32.30 15.06
C ALA A 238 22.80 33.53 15.81
N ASN A 239 21.47 33.60 15.98
CA ASN A 239 20.82 34.62 16.80
C ASN A 239 21.16 34.49 18.29
N VAL A 240 21.25 33.27 18.83
CA VAL A 240 21.69 33.04 20.23
C VAL A 240 23.15 33.44 20.43
N ASP A 241 24.04 33.05 19.52
CA ASP A 241 25.46 33.40 19.56
C ASP A 241 25.62 34.94 19.55
N LYS A 242 24.91 35.63 18.63
CA LYS A 242 24.88 37.10 18.55
C LYS A 242 24.32 37.77 19.82
N LEU A 243 23.20 37.29 20.36
CA LEU A 243 22.61 37.85 21.60
C LEU A 243 23.54 37.64 22.80
N SER A 244 24.34 36.57 22.81
CA SER A 244 25.36 36.35 23.84
C SER A 244 26.50 37.36 23.75
N GLU A 245 26.93 37.73 22.53
CA GLU A 245 27.93 38.80 22.31
C GLU A 245 27.38 40.18 22.70
N GLU A 246 26.16 40.52 22.28
CA GLU A 246 25.48 41.77 22.66
C GLU A 246 25.31 41.87 24.19
N LYS A 247 24.96 40.77 24.86
CA LYS A 247 24.89 40.72 26.33
C LYS A 247 26.26 40.97 26.98
N ALA A 248 27.32 40.32 26.49
CA ALA A 248 28.66 40.50 27.06
C ALA A 248 29.16 41.96 26.90
N ALA A 249 28.88 42.59 25.75
CA ALA A 249 29.18 44.00 25.53
C ALA A 249 28.36 44.92 26.46
N ALA A 250 27.08 44.62 26.69
CA ALA A 250 26.24 45.36 27.62
C ALA A 250 26.69 45.23 29.08
N ASP A 251 27.07 44.01 29.51
CA ASP A 251 27.63 43.75 30.84
C ASP A 251 28.94 44.54 31.07
N GLN A 252 29.83 44.60 30.06
CA GLN A 252 31.04 45.41 30.11
C GLN A 252 30.72 46.91 30.20
N ALA A 253 29.83 47.42 29.34
CA ALA A 253 29.45 48.83 29.34
C ALA A 253 28.83 49.26 30.69
N LEU A 254 28.05 48.39 31.32
CA LEU A 254 27.50 48.60 32.67
C LEU A 254 28.60 48.65 33.73
N ALA A 255 29.59 47.76 33.67
CA ALA A 255 30.74 47.78 34.59
C ALA A 255 31.57 49.07 34.44
N GLU A 256 31.83 49.52 33.21
CA GLU A 256 32.51 50.79 32.94
C GLU A 256 31.69 52.00 33.44
N ALA A 257 30.37 52.00 33.26
CA ALA A 257 29.50 53.05 33.76
C ALA A 257 29.53 53.13 35.29
N ASN A 258 29.43 51.99 35.98
CA ASN A 258 29.51 51.92 37.45
C ASN A 258 30.88 52.41 37.98
N ALA A 259 31.98 52.07 37.28
CA ALA A 259 33.30 52.58 37.62
C ALA A 259 33.40 54.11 37.45
N ARG A 260 32.84 54.67 36.37
CA ARG A 260 32.76 56.13 36.18
C ARG A 260 31.93 56.82 37.28
N VAL A 261 30.80 56.25 37.67
CA VAL A 261 29.97 56.78 38.77
C VAL A 261 30.77 56.81 40.08
N SER A 262 31.44 55.72 40.46
CA SER A 262 32.24 55.68 41.69
C SER A 262 33.41 56.68 41.69
N ASN A 263 34.05 56.90 40.54
CA ASN A 263 35.08 57.94 40.40
C ASN A 263 34.50 59.36 40.56
N LEU A 264 33.36 59.64 39.93
CA LEU A 264 32.67 60.94 40.07
C LEU A 264 32.18 61.19 41.50
N GLU A 265 31.72 60.17 42.22
CA GLU A 265 31.38 60.28 43.65
C GLU A 265 32.60 60.67 44.50
N GLN A 266 33.78 60.11 44.21
CA GLN A 266 35.03 60.49 44.87
C GLN A 266 35.47 61.92 44.51
N GLU A 267 35.37 62.33 43.24
CA GLU A 267 35.66 63.70 42.80
C GLU A 267 34.73 64.72 43.47
N VAL A 268 33.43 64.43 43.57
CA VAL A 268 32.45 65.27 44.28
C VAL A 268 32.78 65.36 45.77
N ALA A 269 33.13 64.26 46.43
CA ALA A 269 33.55 64.27 47.83
C ALA A 269 34.83 65.11 48.05
N ALA A 270 35.82 64.98 47.15
CA ALA A 270 37.04 65.78 47.20
C ALA A 270 36.77 67.29 46.95
N ALA A 271 35.89 67.62 46.00
CA ALA A 271 35.48 68.99 45.72
C ALA A 271 34.74 69.62 46.92
N ASN A 272 33.82 68.88 47.56
CA ASN A 272 33.12 69.35 48.76
C ASN A 272 34.07 69.62 49.94
N ASN A 273 35.06 68.73 50.16
CA ASN A 273 36.10 68.96 51.17
C ASN A 273 36.95 70.20 50.84
N ARG A 274 37.23 70.44 49.55
CA ARG A 274 37.97 71.63 49.09
C ARG A 274 37.17 72.92 49.28
N VAL A 275 35.85 72.89 49.08
CA VAL A 275 34.95 74.03 49.36
C VAL A 275 34.96 74.34 50.86
N ALA A 276 34.80 73.34 51.73
CA ALA A 276 34.81 73.54 53.19
C ALA A 276 36.15 74.12 53.71
N ASP A 277 37.28 73.66 53.16
CA ASP A 277 38.61 74.21 53.43
C ASP A 277 38.73 75.70 53.01
N LEU A 278 38.24 76.04 51.82
CA LEU A 278 38.23 77.42 51.31
C LEU A 278 37.30 78.34 52.12
N GLU A 279 36.13 77.84 52.54
CA GLU A 279 35.21 78.56 53.44
C GLU A 279 35.85 78.85 54.79
N ALA A 280 36.54 77.87 55.39
CA ALA A 280 37.27 78.04 56.64
C ALA A 280 38.43 79.05 56.51
N GLN A 281 39.18 79.01 55.41
CA GLN A 281 40.25 79.99 55.12
C GLN A 281 39.69 81.40 54.91
N LEU A 282 38.54 81.54 54.24
CA LEU A 282 37.87 82.82 54.03
C LEU A 282 37.36 83.41 55.35
N ALA A 283 36.77 82.59 56.23
CA ALA A 283 36.38 82.98 57.57
C ALA A 283 37.58 83.44 58.42
N ALA A 284 38.68 82.68 58.41
CA ALA A 284 39.91 83.05 59.11
C ALA A 284 40.50 84.37 58.60
N LYS A 285 40.58 84.58 57.28
CA LYS A 285 41.05 85.85 56.69
C LYS A 285 40.11 87.02 56.97
N THR A 286 38.82 86.77 57.14
CA THR A 286 37.85 87.80 57.53
C THR A 286 38.09 88.23 58.98
N ALA A 287 38.33 87.28 59.89
CA ALA A 287 38.68 87.57 61.28
C ALA A 287 40.04 88.31 61.40
N GLU A 288 41.07 87.89 60.66
CA GLU A 288 42.35 88.63 60.58
C GLU A 288 42.14 90.06 60.09
N LEU A 289 41.33 90.26 59.05
CA LEU A 289 41.02 91.59 58.50
C LEU A 289 40.34 92.49 59.54
N ASP A 290 39.42 91.95 60.34
CA ASP A 290 38.72 92.71 61.37
C ASP A 290 39.61 93.06 62.57
N VAL A 291 40.55 92.19 62.95
CA VAL A 291 41.62 92.52 63.91
C VAL A 291 42.50 93.65 63.36
N VAL A 292 42.96 93.56 62.11
CA VAL A 292 43.79 94.61 61.48
C VAL A 292 43.03 95.95 61.37
N LYS A 293 41.71 95.94 61.16
CA LYS A 293 40.89 97.17 61.22
C LYS A 293 40.84 97.76 62.64
N ALA A 294 40.72 96.92 63.67
CA ALA A 294 40.69 97.36 65.07
C ALA A 294 42.06 97.95 65.48
N ASP A 295 43.16 97.25 65.17
CA ASP A 295 44.53 97.72 65.40
C ASP A 295 44.78 99.06 64.69
N LYS A 296 44.33 99.18 63.43
CA LYS A 296 44.40 100.44 62.68
C LYS A 296 43.64 101.56 63.37
N ALA A 297 42.42 101.32 63.85
CA ALA A 297 41.61 102.32 64.55
C ALA A 297 42.25 102.75 65.89
N GLU A 298 42.86 101.81 66.62
CA GLU A 298 43.62 102.11 67.85
C GLU A 298 44.88 102.94 67.55
N LEU A 299 45.61 102.62 66.47
CA LEU A 299 46.76 103.39 66.02
C LEU A 299 46.36 104.81 65.57
N GLU A 300 45.27 104.97 64.82
CA GLU A 300 44.73 106.28 64.44
C GLU A 300 44.33 107.10 65.67
N ALA A 301 43.73 106.48 66.69
CA ALA A 301 43.42 107.14 67.96
C ALA A 301 44.69 107.58 68.73
N LYS A 302 45.71 106.71 68.82
CA LYS A 302 47.02 107.04 69.44
C LYS A 302 47.76 108.14 68.69
N VAL A 303 47.73 108.14 67.36
CA VAL A 303 48.30 109.23 66.54
C VAL A 303 47.61 110.56 66.85
N LYS A 304 46.29 110.55 66.99
CA LYS A 304 45.52 111.75 67.38
C LYS A 304 45.87 112.22 68.80
N GLU A 305 45.97 111.32 69.77
CA GLU A 305 46.38 111.65 71.15
C GLU A 305 47.79 112.25 71.19
N LEU A 306 48.75 111.69 70.44
CA LEU A 306 50.10 112.22 70.29
C LEU A 306 50.10 113.61 69.64
N GLN A 307 49.25 113.85 68.64
CA GLN A 307 49.06 115.17 68.02
C GLN A 307 48.48 116.19 69.01
N ASP A 308 47.48 115.82 69.80
CA ASP A 308 46.87 116.69 70.82
C ASP A 308 47.88 117.02 71.94
N MET A 309 48.68 116.04 72.39
CA MET A 309 49.79 116.27 73.32
C MET A 309 50.88 117.16 72.74
N LEU A 310 51.22 117.02 71.45
CA LEU A 310 52.19 117.89 70.78
C LEU A 310 51.69 119.33 70.76
N GLN A 311 50.43 119.57 70.36
CA GLN A 311 49.81 120.89 70.42
C GLN A 311 49.78 121.46 71.84
N GLN A 312 49.52 120.64 72.86
CA GLN A 312 49.58 121.08 74.25
C GLN A 312 50.99 121.48 74.68
N LYS A 313 52.02 120.73 74.25
CA LYS A 313 53.43 121.06 74.49
C LYS A 313 53.85 122.33 73.75
N ASP A 314 53.39 122.54 72.53
CA ASP A 314 53.68 123.75 71.75
C ASP A 314 53.03 124.99 72.40
N ARG A 315 51.77 124.89 72.86
CA ARG A 315 51.14 125.95 73.67
C ARG A 315 51.90 126.21 74.96
N SER A 316 52.25 125.16 75.71
CA SER A 316 53.05 125.31 76.93
C SER A 316 54.44 125.88 76.67
N ASN A 317 55.07 125.60 75.53
CA ASN A 317 56.33 126.19 75.13
C ASN A 317 56.17 127.67 74.76
N ALA A 318 55.09 128.05 74.06
CA ALA A 318 54.76 129.44 73.80
C ALA A 318 54.46 130.22 75.09
N ASP A 319 53.70 129.64 76.03
CA ASP A 319 53.44 130.22 77.36
C ASP A 319 54.74 130.36 78.17
N LEU A 320 55.65 129.39 78.10
CA LEU A 320 56.97 129.47 78.73
C LEU A 320 57.87 130.51 78.05
N GLN A 321 57.83 130.65 76.72
CA GLN A 321 58.55 131.70 75.99
C GLN A 321 58.02 133.09 76.37
N ALA A 322 56.70 133.28 76.38
CA ALA A 322 56.07 134.53 76.84
C ALA A 322 56.39 134.84 78.31
N ASN A 323 56.44 133.83 79.18
CA ASN A 323 56.90 134.00 80.57
C ASN A 323 58.39 134.32 80.65
N ILE A 324 59.25 133.73 79.81
CA ILE A 324 60.67 134.07 79.72
C ILE A 324 60.85 135.51 79.23
N GLU A 325 60.06 135.97 78.25
CA GLU A 325 60.07 137.34 77.77
C GLU A 325 59.57 138.31 78.85
N ARG A 326 58.45 138.01 79.50
CA ARG A 326 57.96 138.76 80.66
C ARG A 326 58.99 138.81 81.78
N LEU A 327 59.66 137.70 82.11
CA LEU A 327 60.68 137.65 83.16
C LEU A 327 61.97 138.37 82.75
N LYS A 328 62.36 138.34 81.46
CA LYS A 328 63.44 139.19 80.91
C LYS A 328 63.07 140.66 81.00
N GLN A 329 61.80 141.01 80.80
CA GLN A 329 61.29 142.37 80.88
C GLN A 329 61.22 142.85 82.34
N GLU A 330 60.70 142.04 83.26
CA GLU A 330 60.81 142.26 84.72
C GLU A 330 62.27 142.34 85.20
N LEU A 331 63.19 141.55 84.62
CA LEU A 331 64.61 141.65 84.92
C LEU A 331 65.19 142.95 84.37
N ALA A 332 64.85 143.36 83.16
CA ALA A 332 65.27 144.63 82.58
C ALA A 332 64.74 145.82 83.40
N ASP A 333 63.51 145.74 83.90
CA ASP A 333 62.92 146.76 84.76
C ASP A 333 63.54 146.72 86.18
N LYS A 334 63.81 145.53 86.75
CA LYS A 334 64.60 145.40 87.99
C LYS A 334 66.05 145.86 87.83
N PHE A 335 66.66 145.74 86.64
CA PHE A 335 68.00 146.26 86.34
C PHE A 335 67.99 147.78 86.15
N LYS A 336 66.88 148.39 85.72
CA LYS A 336 66.68 149.85 85.80
C LYS A 336 66.47 150.29 87.24
N ASP A 337 65.65 149.58 88.02
CA ASP A 337 65.30 149.94 89.40
C ASP A 337 66.42 149.68 90.42
N GLN A 338 67.37 148.76 90.14
CA GLN A 338 68.54 148.55 91.00
C GLN A 338 69.61 149.66 90.91
N ALA A 339 69.37 150.69 90.09
CA ALA A 339 70.24 151.85 89.97
C ALA A 339 69.93 153.00 90.96
N GLN A 340 69.23 152.78 92.08
CA GLN A 340 69.33 153.62 93.30
C GLN A 340 68.79 152.89 94.58
N PRO A 341 69.18 153.33 95.81
CA PRO A 341 69.13 152.47 97.01
C PRO A 341 68.02 152.78 98.04
N ARG A 342 67.90 151.89 99.05
CA ARG A 342 67.01 151.91 100.25
C ARG A 342 65.57 151.40 99.96
N SER A 343 64.88 150.69 100.86
CA SER A 343 65.22 150.15 102.20
C SER A 343 64.11 149.22 102.75
N LYS A 344 64.46 148.34 103.72
CA LYS A 344 63.70 147.98 104.96
C LYS A 344 62.18 147.67 104.83
N THR A 345 61.72 146.44 105.07
CA THR A 345 61.19 145.94 106.39
C THR A 345 60.25 146.92 107.13
N PRO A 346 59.09 146.51 107.69
CA PRO A 346 59.00 145.38 108.65
C PRO A 346 57.61 144.66 108.69
N GLN A 347 57.24 144.15 109.88
CA GLN A 347 55.98 143.51 110.33
C GLN A 347 55.76 142.05 109.87
N ALA A 348 55.77 141.02 110.74
CA ALA A 348 55.32 140.86 112.14
C ALA A 348 53.79 140.98 112.29
N SER A 349 53.08 140.10 113.00
CA SER A 349 53.44 138.90 113.78
C SER A 349 52.16 138.13 114.15
N ASN A 350 52.24 136.81 114.40
CA ASN A 350 51.69 136.12 115.60
C ASN A 350 51.61 134.59 115.46
N SER A 351 51.57 133.93 116.63
CA SER A 351 51.12 132.55 116.85
C SER A 351 52.00 131.41 116.34
N ALA A 352 52.99 131.03 117.17
CA ALA A 352 53.77 129.81 117.00
C ALA A 352 53.00 128.51 117.36
N ALA A 353 53.52 127.38 116.86
CA ALA A 353 53.35 126.02 117.38
C ALA A 353 51.96 125.33 117.29
N LYS A 354 51.61 124.85 116.07
CA LYS A 354 50.97 123.52 115.86
C LYS A 354 50.94 123.10 114.36
N GLN A 355 51.64 122.03 114.01
CA GLN A 355 51.56 121.30 112.73
C GLN A 355 51.67 119.79 113.03
N LYS A 356 50.79 118.88 112.56
CA LYS A 356 50.50 118.42 111.17
C LYS A 356 51.66 117.57 110.59
N ALA A 357 51.49 116.58 109.72
CA ALA A 357 50.38 115.75 109.17
C ALA A 357 51.09 114.68 108.29
N SER A 358 50.80 113.38 108.19
CA SER A 358 49.59 112.59 107.86
C SER A 358 49.09 112.65 106.39
N LYS A 359 49.38 111.57 105.63
CA LYS A 359 48.66 111.07 104.41
C LYS A 359 48.76 111.90 103.10
N PRO A 360 48.36 111.39 101.89
CA PRO A 360 47.91 110.03 101.51
C PRO A 360 48.40 109.42 100.15
N THR A 361 48.18 108.10 99.99
CA THR A 361 47.87 107.28 98.77
C THR A 361 48.41 107.62 97.36
N ALA A 362 48.96 106.59 96.69
CA ALA A 362 49.18 106.54 95.24
C ALA A 362 48.64 105.22 94.60
N LYS A 363 48.35 105.25 93.29
CA LYS A 363 47.74 104.18 92.46
C LYS A 363 48.81 103.45 91.58
N PRO A 364 48.47 102.39 90.82
CA PRO A 364 49.44 101.35 90.46
C PRO A 364 50.09 101.43 89.06
N ALA A 365 51.27 100.82 88.98
CA ALA A 365 51.88 100.08 87.87
C ALA A 365 52.90 99.11 88.53
N GLY A 366 53.26 97.92 88.04
CA GLY A 366 52.97 97.24 86.78
C GLY A 366 54.26 96.58 86.27
N GLN A 367 54.39 95.24 86.30
CA GLN A 367 55.48 94.52 85.62
C GLN A 367 55.23 93.00 85.49
N LEU A 368 55.73 92.42 84.40
CA LEU A 368 55.72 90.98 84.03
C LEU A 368 56.88 90.23 84.72
N PRO A 369 56.84 88.89 84.87
CA PRO A 369 57.28 87.92 83.83
C PRO A 369 56.31 86.71 83.72
N SER A 370 56.47 85.62 82.96
CA SER A 370 57.18 85.20 81.72
C SER A 370 57.24 83.65 81.75
N THR A 371 57.02 82.98 80.61
CA THR A 371 57.37 81.56 80.26
C THR A 371 56.69 80.33 80.91
N SER A 372 56.57 79.26 80.09
CA SER A 372 56.22 77.83 80.39
C SER A 372 54.76 77.59 80.87
N GLU A 373 54.04 76.46 80.68
CA GLU A 373 54.17 75.21 79.89
C GLU A 373 52.78 74.49 79.90
N ALA A 374 52.41 73.42 79.18
CA ALA A 374 53.05 72.53 78.18
C ALA A 374 51.98 71.88 77.24
N THR A 375 52.37 70.81 76.54
CA THR A 375 51.62 69.85 75.69
C THR A 375 50.42 69.11 76.34
N ALA A 376 49.37 68.79 75.56
CA ALA A 376 48.61 67.51 75.68
C ALA A 376 47.63 67.20 74.52
N ASN A 377 47.98 66.20 73.71
CA ASN A 377 47.14 65.21 73.00
C ASN A 377 48.12 64.06 72.62
N PRO A 378 47.76 62.76 72.63
CA PRO A 378 46.48 62.19 72.16
C PRO A 378 45.94 61.02 73.05
N PHE A 379 44.88 60.31 72.61
CA PHE A 379 44.75 58.81 72.54
C PHE A 379 43.31 58.36 72.19
N PHE A 380 43.13 57.05 71.90
CA PHE A 380 41.96 56.33 71.32
C PHE A 380 41.79 56.46 69.78
N THR A 381 41.57 55.41 68.97
CA THR A 381 41.59 53.93 69.16
C THR A 381 41.94 53.26 67.80
N ALA A 382 42.36 51.99 67.80
CA ALA A 382 42.91 51.26 66.65
C ALA A 382 41.93 50.38 65.85
N ALA A 383 42.44 49.92 64.68
CA ALA A 383 42.22 48.62 64.02
C ALA A 383 41.11 48.41 62.96
N ALA A 384 41.39 47.39 62.10
CA ALA A 384 40.66 46.84 60.94
C ALA A 384 41.07 47.43 59.56
N VAL A 385 41.11 46.71 58.43
CA VAL A 385 40.53 45.40 58.02
C VAL A 385 41.55 44.61 57.15
N ALA A 386 41.45 43.28 57.10
CA ALA A 386 42.29 42.41 56.25
C ALA A 386 41.73 42.25 54.82
N ILE A 387 42.61 42.12 53.81
CA ILE A 387 42.22 41.72 52.44
C ILE A 387 42.53 40.24 52.24
N MET A 388 41.49 39.47 51.92
CA MET A 388 41.59 38.06 51.54
C MET A 388 40.77 37.84 50.27
N THR A 389 41.42 37.60 49.14
CA THR A 389 40.76 37.17 47.89
C THR A 389 41.69 36.24 47.12
N GLY A 390 41.39 34.95 47.20
CA GLY A 390 41.85 33.96 46.22
C GLY A 390 40.63 33.34 45.54
N ALA A 391 40.73 33.09 44.24
CA ALA A 391 39.95 32.07 43.51
C ALA A 391 40.36 32.10 42.02
N GLY A 392 41.34 31.28 41.65
CA GLY A 392 41.59 30.92 40.26
C GLY A 392 41.46 29.41 40.12
N LEU A 393 40.37 28.94 39.51
CA LEU A 393 40.20 27.51 39.20
C LEU A 393 39.46 27.34 37.87
N VAL A 394 40.25 27.18 36.81
CA VAL A 394 39.80 26.72 35.50
C VAL A 394 39.74 25.20 35.55
N THR A 395 38.60 24.61 35.16
CA THR A 395 38.53 23.17 34.82
C THR A 395 37.69 22.96 33.56
N VAL A 396 38.21 22.11 32.69
CA VAL A 396 37.81 21.96 31.28
C VAL A 396 36.88 20.76 31.10
N MET A 397 35.86 20.89 30.24
CA MET A 397 35.04 19.76 29.77
C MET A 397 35.77 18.92 28.71
N PRO A 398 35.70 17.59 28.76
CA PRO A 398 35.85 16.73 27.59
C PRO A 398 34.49 16.36 26.98
N LYS A 399 34.46 16.21 25.65
CA LYS A 399 33.27 15.92 24.83
C LYS A 399 33.42 14.54 24.19
N ARG A 400 32.29 13.91 23.82
CA ARG A 400 32.17 12.65 23.02
C ARG A 400 32.52 11.37 23.81
N GLN A 401 31.98 10.19 23.47
CA GLN A 401 31.54 9.74 22.14
C GLN A 401 30.35 8.78 22.19
N LYS A 402 29.51 8.78 21.14
CA LYS A 402 28.49 7.75 20.89
C LYS A 402 29.14 6.54 20.22
N ASN A 403 28.63 5.35 20.53
CA ASN A 403 28.42 4.25 19.59
C ASN A 403 26.95 3.83 19.72
#